data_AF-A0A1Y3VA67-F1
#
_entry.id   AF-A0A1Y3VA67-F1
#
_cell.length_a   1.000
_cell.length_b   1.000
_cell.length_c   1.000
_cell.angle_alpha   90.00
_cell.angle_beta   90.00
_cell.angle_gamma   90.00
#
_symmetry.space_group_name_H-M   'P 1'
#
loop_
_entity.id
_entity.type
_entity.pdbx_description
1 polymer ?
#
loop_
_entity_poly.entity_id
_entity_poly.type
_entity_poly.pdbx_seq_one_letter_code
_entity_poly.pdbx_strand_id
1 'polypeptide(L)'
;MKKYIYFLIAVSACLFVGCSDDDDNTVTIDSRVVGEWQLINWNGDKAEDFDVYLELLSDGSFNLYQRVEYSYYEHFAGTFSVGENLLQGRYSDGKPWAGEYDYALSDGGYTLTLTDRKSNEVNIYTRMQQIPEDVRKTSVTRSASGRSRFL
;
A
#
# COMPACT_ATOMS: atom_id res chain seq x y z
N MET A 1 22.16 68.27 -1.25
CA MET A 1 23.14 67.45 -1.99
C MET A 1 23.25 66.08 -1.34
N LYS A 2 22.79 65.04 -2.04
CA LYS A 2 23.32 63.67 -1.98
C LYS A 2 22.75 62.93 -3.18
N LYS A 3 23.65 62.58 -4.10
CA LYS A 3 23.42 61.96 -5.40
C LYS A 3 23.50 60.46 -5.19
N TYR A 4 22.47 59.70 -5.59
CA TYR A 4 22.59 58.26 -5.73
C TYR A 4 21.98 57.80 -7.05
N ILE A 5 22.78 56.99 -7.73
CA ILE A 5 22.77 56.63 -9.14
C ILE A 5 21.70 55.59 -9.45
N TYR A 6 21.08 55.75 -10.62
CA TYR A 6 20.17 54.79 -11.24
C TYR A 6 20.90 53.48 -11.56
N PHE A 7 20.32 52.34 -11.15
CA PHE A 7 20.60 51.04 -11.76
C PHE A 7 19.38 50.61 -12.57
N LEU A 8 19.53 50.70 -13.90
CA LEU A 8 18.69 50.02 -14.88
C LEU A 8 19.03 48.53 -14.83
N ILE A 9 18.08 47.69 -14.43
CA ILE A 9 18.11 46.26 -14.72
C ILE A 9 16.86 45.96 -15.54
N ALA A 10 17.05 45.90 -16.86
CA ALA A 10 16.13 45.28 -17.78
C ALA A 10 16.57 43.83 -17.98
N VAL A 11 15.78 42.87 -17.50
CA VAL A 11 15.86 41.48 -17.97
C VAL A 11 14.44 40.93 -18.10
N SER A 12 14.04 40.84 -19.37
CA SER A 12 13.25 39.81 -20.02
C SER A 12 12.05 39.21 -19.28
N ALA A 13 10.88 39.44 -19.88
CA ALA A 13 9.70 38.60 -19.73
C ALA A 13 10.04 37.14 -20.08
N CYS A 14 9.83 36.23 -19.13
CA CYS A 14 9.46 34.86 -19.41
C CYS A 14 8.06 34.66 -18.83
N LEU A 15 7.04 34.85 -19.66
CA LEU A 15 5.72 34.30 -19.39
C LEU A 15 5.84 32.79 -19.56
N PHE A 16 6.16 32.07 -18.48
CA PHE A 16 5.81 30.66 -18.42
C PHE A 16 4.30 30.59 -18.17
N VAL A 17 3.52 30.71 -19.25
CA VAL A 17 2.20 30.07 -19.31
C VAL A 17 2.49 28.58 -19.46
N GLY A 18 2.71 27.94 -18.31
CA GLY A 18 2.61 26.48 -18.19
C GLY A 18 1.19 26.14 -17.80
N CYS A 19 0.26 26.22 -18.76
CA CYS A 19 -0.91 25.36 -18.71
C CYS A 19 -0.45 24.00 -19.21
N SER A 20 -0.46 23.01 -18.34
CA SER A 20 -0.84 21.66 -18.73
C SER A 20 -1.35 20.99 -17.49
N ASP A 21 -2.69 20.93 -17.43
CA ASP A 21 -3.53 20.08 -16.60
C ASP A 21 -2.78 19.35 -15.48
N ASP A 22 -3.00 19.83 -14.26
CA ASP A 22 -2.99 18.97 -13.09
C ASP A 22 -4.09 17.93 -13.36
N ASP A 23 -3.74 16.86 -14.08
CA ASP A 23 -4.40 15.58 -13.92
C ASP A 23 -4.25 15.27 -12.44
N ASP A 24 -5.30 15.62 -11.71
CA ASP A 24 -5.55 15.25 -10.33
C ASP A 24 -5.64 13.72 -10.32
N ASN A 25 -4.49 13.08 -10.49
CA ASN A 25 -4.30 11.64 -10.40
C ASN A 25 -4.32 11.27 -8.91
N THR A 26 -5.24 11.87 -8.14
CA THR A 26 -5.70 11.35 -6.88
C THR A 26 -6.21 9.96 -7.20
N VAL A 27 -5.36 8.96 -6.94
CA VAL A 27 -5.79 7.58 -6.85
C VAL A 27 -6.97 7.64 -5.89
N THR A 28 -8.17 7.45 -6.43
CA THR A 28 -9.38 7.39 -5.61
C THR A 28 -9.28 6.06 -4.88
N ILE A 29 -8.57 6.06 -3.76
CA ILE A 29 -8.50 4.91 -2.88
C ILE A 29 -9.93 4.64 -2.46
N ASP A 30 -10.45 3.46 -2.79
CA ASP A 30 -11.71 3.02 -2.20
C ASP A 30 -11.51 3.01 -0.69
N SER A 31 -12.00 4.05 -0.01
CA SER A 31 -11.86 4.20 1.43
C SER A 31 -12.37 2.99 2.22
N ARG A 32 -13.18 2.13 1.58
CA ARG A 32 -13.68 0.91 2.19
C ARG A 32 -12.62 -0.18 2.32
N VAL A 33 -11.54 -0.20 1.52
CA VAL A 33 -10.44 -1.17 1.74
C VAL A 33 -9.45 -0.71 2.81
N VAL A 34 -9.43 0.59 3.12
CA VAL A 34 -8.60 1.16 4.18
C VAL A 34 -8.98 0.53 5.52
N GLY A 35 -7.97 0.13 6.28
CA GLY A 35 -8.14 -0.51 7.57
C GLY A 35 -7.09 -1.59 7.82
N GLU A 36 -7.31 -2.29 8.92
CA GLU A 36 -6.45 -3.35 9.40
C GLU A 36 -7.15 -4.69 9.22
N TRP A 37 -6.43 -5.68 8.70
CA TRP A 37 -6.97 -6.93 8.20
C TRP A 37 -6.13 -8.10 8.69
N GLN A 38 -6.77 -9.21 9.05
CA GLN A 38 -6.10 -10.48 9.37
C GLN A 38 -6.53 -11.54 8.36
N LEU A 39 -5.57 -12.29 7.82
CA LEU A 39 -5.83 -13.41 6.93
C LEU A 39 -6.46 -14.58 7.70
N ILE A 40 -7.64 -15.00 7.27
CA ILE A 40 -8.40 -16.11 7.86
C ILE A 40 -8.47 -17.32 6.93
N ASN A 41 -8.27 -17.14 5.62
CA ASN A 41 -8.25 -18.24 4.65
C ASN A 41 -7.25 -17.95 3.52
N TRP A 42 -6.47 -18.96 3.16
CA TRP A 42 -5.60 -18.96 1.98
C TRP A 42 -5.93 -20.18 1.12
N ASN A 43 -6.49 -19.95 -0.07
CA ASN A 43 -6.84 -20.96 -1.06
C ASN A 43 -7.59 -22.20 -0.50
N GLY A 44 -8.54 -21.97 0.40
CA GLY A 44 -9.37 -23.02 1.01
C GLY A 44 -8.99 -23.30 2.46
N ASP A 45 -7.70 -23.42 2.78
CA ASP A 45 -7.22 -23.78 4.12
C ASP A 45 -5.92 -23.02 4.47
N LYS A 46 -5.93 -22.28 5.58
CA LYS A 46 -4.73 -21.62 6.14
C LYS A 46 -4.06 -22.54 7.18
N ALA A 47 -2.75 -22.72 7.11
CA ALA A 47 -1.99 -23.41 8.17
C ALA A 47 -2.08 -22.65 9.52
N GLU A 48 -2.04 -23.36 10.66
CA GLU A 48 -2.24 -22.75 11.99
C GLU A 48 -1.12 -21.77 12.38
N ASP A 49 0.12 -22.07 12.02
CA ASP A 49 1.29 -21.25 12.33
C ASP A 49 1.48 -20.06 11.37
N PHE A 50 0.72 -20.08 10.27
CA PHE A 50 0.66 -19.06 9.25
C PHE A 50 -0.19 -17.88 9.71
N ASP A 51 0.43 -16.71 9.88
CA ASP A 51 -0.29 -15.50 10.27
C ASP A 51 0.12 -14.31 9.43
N VAL A 52 -0.87 -13.60 8.91
CA VAL A 52 -0.66 -12.46 8.02
C VAL A 52 -1.64 -11.36 8.39
N TYR A 53 -1.10 -10.19 8.63
CA TYR A 53 -1.83 -8.96 8.88
C TYR A 53 -1.48 -7.94 7.80
N LEU A 54 -2.50 -7.30 7.26
CA LEU A 54 -2.38 -6.26 6.26
C LEU A 54 -3.03 -4.98 6.78
N GLU A 55 -2.29 -3.89 6.77
CA GLU A 55 -2.77 -2.55 7.06
C GLU A 55 -2.73 -1.76 5.76
N LEU A 56 -3.89 -1.28 5.31
CA LEU A 56 -4.04 -0.41 4.15
C LEU A 56 -4.39 0.99 4.65
N LEU A 57 -3.51 1.97 4.42
CA LEU A 57 -3.65 3.32 4.93
C LEU A 57 -4.29 4.24 3.89
N SER A 58 -4.95 5.30 4.36
CA SER A 58 -5.68 6.25 3.50
C SER A 58 -4.77 7.08 2.60
N ASP A 59 -3.47 7.14 2.89
CA ASP A 59 -2.46 7.80 2.06
C ASP A 59 -1.90 6.91 0.93
N GLY A 60 -2.43 5.70 0.77
CA GLY A 60 -1.96 4.74 -0.23
C GLY A 60 -0.72 3.96 0.19
N SER A 61 -0.27 4.05 1.45
CA SER A 61 0.77 3.18 2.00
C SER A 61 0.19 1.91 2.63
N PHE A 62 0.99 0.85 2.73
CA PHE A 62 0.59 -0.37 3.43
C PHE A 62 1.70 -0.87 4.35
N ASN A 63 1.29 -1.61 5.38
CA ASN A 63 2.16 -2.45 6.19
C ASN A 63 1.67 -3.90 6.13
N LEU A 64 2.58 -4.83 5.89
CA LEU A 64 2.35 -6.26 5.87
C LEU A 64 3.19 -6.89 6.97
N TYR A 65 2.52 -7.52 7.93
CA TYR A 65 3.15 -8.31 8.98
C TYR A 65 2.87 -9.77 8.69
N GLN A 66 3.92 -10.58 8.52
CA GLN A 66 3.75 -11.99 8.15
C GLN A 66 4.60 -12.90 9.03
N ARG A 67 4.06 -14.07 9.32
CA ARG A 67 4.77 -15.22 9.88
C ARG A 67 4.39 -16.42 9.03
N VAL A 68 5.19 -16.68 8.00
CA VAL A 68 4.91 -17.68 6.96
C VAL A 68 6.02 -18.73 6.88
N GLU A 69 7.27 -18.28 6.80
CA GLU A 69 8.43 -19.16 6.68
C GLU A 69 9.23 -19.26 7.99
N TYR A 70 9.07 -18.27 8.86
CA TYR A 70 9.87 -18.10 10.08
C TYR A 70 8.98 -18.14 11.33
N SER A 71 9.58 -18.41 12.49
CA SER A 71 8.88 -18.43 13.78
C SER A 71 8.56 -17.03 14.35
N TYR A 72 8.98 -15.96 13.66
CA TYR A 72 8.82 -14.58 14.06
C TYR A 72 8.16 -13.76 12.96
N TYR A 73 7.57 -12.62 13.34
CA TYR A 73 6.96 -11.71 12.38
C TYR A 73 8.01 -10.94 11.57
N GLU A 74 7.82 -10.91 10.27
CA GLU A 74 8.50 -9.99 9.36
C GLU A 74 7.57 -8.84 9.03
N HIS A 75 8.14 -7.64 8.91
CA HIS A 75 7.42 -6.45 8.50
C HIS A 75 7.92 -5.94 7.16
N PHE A 76 7.00 -5.79 6.22
CA PHE A 76 7.21 -5.19 4.91
C PHE A 76 6.28 -3.99 4.74
N ALA A 77 6.81 -2.91 4.20
CA ALA A 77 6.02 -1.71 3.90
C ALA A 77 6.11 -1.37 2.42
N GLY A 78 5.17 -0.57 1.93
CA GLY A 78 5.19 -0.07 0.56
C GLY A 78 3.98 0.79 0.24
N THR A 79 3.66 0.86 -1.03
CA THR A 79 2.50 1.61 -1.55
C THR A 79 1.55 0.68 -2.27
N PHE A 80 0.25 0.96 -2.19
CA PHE A 80 -0.78 0.25 -2.93
C PHE A 80 -1.65 1.23 -3.72
N SER A 81 -2.36 0.70 -4.70
CA SER A 81 -3.34 1.44 -5.50
C SER A 81 -4.60 0.61 -5.65
N VAL A 82 -5.75 1.30 -5.69
CA VAL A 82 -7.06 0.69 -5.88
C VAL A 82 -7.70 1.29 -7.13
N GLY A 83 -8.10 0.42 -8.06
CA GLY A 83 -8.98 0.75 -9.17
C GLY A 83 -10.37 0.16 -8.97
N GLU A 84 -11.23 0.22 -9.99
CA GLU A 84 -12.62 -0.25 -9.90
C GLU A 84 -12.75 -1.68 -9.35
N ASN A 85 -11.94 -2.62 -9.85
CA ASN A 85 -11.88 -4.00 -9.36
C ASN A 85 -10.44 -4.50 -9.22
N LEU A 86 -9.46 -3.62 -9.03
CA LEU A 86 -8.05 -3.99 -8.96
C LEU A 86 -7.41 -3.45 -7.70
N LEU A 87 -6.80 -4.33 -6.92
CA LEU A 87 -5.94 -4.01 -5.79
C LEU A 87 -4.54 -4.57 -6.08
N GLN A 88 -3.55 -3.69 -6.08
CA GLN A 88 -2.16 -4.03 -6.38
C GLN A 88 -1.22 -3.14 -5.56
N GLY A 89 0.02 -3.58 -5.39
CA GLY A 89 0.98 -2.83 -4.61
C GLY A 89 2.41 -3.11 -4.98
N ARG A 90 3.28 -2.32 -4.36
CA ARG A 90 4.72 -2.33 -4.56
C ARG A 90 5.39 -2.12 -3.22
N TYR A 91 6.30 -3.02 -2.89
CA TYR A 91 7.13 -2.92 -1.69
C TYR A 91 8.07 -1.71 -1.76
N SER A 92 8.57 -1.26 -0.62
CA SER A 92 9.49 -0.12 -0.51
C SER A 92 10.79 -0.29 -1.30
N ASP A 93 11.17 -1.53 -1.62
CA ASP A 93 12.30 -1.87 -2.50
C ASP A 93 11.97 -1.82 -4.00
N GLY A 94 10.76 -1.40 -4.35
CA GLY A 94 10.29 -1.25 -5.72
C GLY A 94 9.78 -2.54 -6.37
N LYS A 95 9.90 -3.71 -5.73
CA LYS A 95 9.29 -4.94 -6.28
C LYS A 95 7.78 -4.89 -6.17
N PRO A 96 7.04 -5.29 -7.22
CA PRO A 96 5.60 -5.43 -7.10
C PRO A 96 5.27 -6.55 -6.09
N TRP A 97 4.03 -6.51 -5.61
CA TRP A 97 3.37 -7.70 -5.09
C TRP A 97 3.50 -8.86 -6.10
N ALA A 98 3.55 -10.09 -5.60
CA ALA A 98 3.49 -11.33 -6.38
C ALA A 98 2.27 -11.35 -7.31
N GLY A 99 1.14 -10.78 -6.86
CA GLY A 99 -0.11 -10.74 -7.58
C GLY A 99 -0.64 -9.35 -7.95
N GLU A 100 -1.54 -9.35 -8.92
CA GLU A 100 -2.53 -8.30 -9.14
C GLU A 100 -3.89 -8.90 -8.77
N TYR A 101 -4.62 -8.27 -7.86
CA TYR A 101 -5.78 -8.88 -7.24
C TYR A 101 -7.07 -8.22 -7.69
N ASP A 102 -8.05 -9.03 -8.12
CA ASP A 102 -9.44 -8.62 -7.99
C ASP A 102 -9.78 -8.57 -6.49
N TYR A 103 -10.56 -7.57 -6.07
CA TYR A 103 -10.98 -7.46 -4.68
C TYR A 103 -12.50 -7.37 -4.54
N ALA A 104 -13.01 -7.94 -3.46
CA ALA A 104 -14.40 -7.83 -3.08
C ALA A 104 -14.52 -7.57 -1.58
N LEU A 105 -15.40 -6.64 -1.21
CA LEU A 105 -15.80 -6.41 0.17
C LEU A 105 -17.17 -7.03 0.40
N SER A 106 -17.28 -7.86 1.43
CA SER A 106 -18.52 -8.49 1.85
C SER A 106 -18.73 -8.31 3.36
N ASP A 107 -19.83 -8.85 3.89
CA ASP A 107 -20.20 -8.75 5.31
C ASP A 107 -20.17 -7.30 5.83
N GLY A 108 -20.83 -6.39 5.12
CA GLY A 108 -20.84 -4.96 5.48
C GLY A 108 -19.46 -4.27 5.44
N GLY A 109 -18.47 -4.87 4.78
CA GLY A 109 -17.09 -4.36 4.71
C GLY A 109 -16.14 -4.96 5.75
N TYR A 110 -16.58 -5.98 6.50
CA TYR A 110 -15.74 -6.71 7.47
C TYR A 110 -14.98 -7.88 6.85
N THR A 111 -15.30 -8.28 5.62
CA THR A 111 -14.55 -9.31 4.89
C THR A 111 -13.97 -8.74 3.61
N LEU A 112 -12.65 -8.86 3.44
CA LEU A 112 -11.94 -8.52 2.20
C LEU A 112 -11.46 -9.81 1.55
N THR A 113 -11.91 -10.06 0.32
CA THR A 113 -11.44 -11.17 -0.51
C THR A 113 -10.55 -10.61 -1.60
N LEU A 114 -9.33 -11.13 -1.71
CA LEU A 114 -8.40 -10.86 -2.81
C LEU A 114 -8.25 -12.12 -3.66
N THR A 115 -8.48 -12.01 -4.96
CA THR A 115 -8.32 -13.10 -5.92
C THR A 115 -7.22 -12.74 -6.91
N ASP A 116 -6.12 -13.50 -6.92
CA ASP A 116 -5.04 -13.27 -7.85
C ASP A 116 -5.49 -13.54 -9.29
N ARG A 117 -5.31 -12.55 -10.18
CA ARG A 117 -5.81 -12.60 -11.56
C ARG A 117 -5.12 -13.64 -12.45
N LYS A 118 -3.94 -14.14 -12.07
CA LYS A 118 -3.15 -15.07 -12.88
C LYS A 118 -3.33 -16.52 -12.41
N SER A 119 -3.28 -16.73 -11.10
CA SER A 119 -3.31 -18.05 -10.46
C SER A 119 -4.71 -18.44 -9.98
N ASN A 120 -5.62 -17.47 -9.81
CA ASN A 120 -6.90 -17.62 -9.12
C ASN A 120 -6.76 -18.03 -7.64
N GLU A 121 -5.60 -17.81 -7.03
CA GLU A 121 -5.43 -17.92 -5.59
C GLU A 121 -6.38 -16.94 -4.87
N VAL A 122 -7.07 -17.42 -3.83
CA VAL A 122 -8.02 -16.63 -3.06
C VAL A 122 -7.51 -16.43 -1.64
N ASN A 123 -7.40 -15.17 -1.23
CA ASN A 123 -6.99 -14.73 0.10
C ASN A 123 -8.16 -14.03 0.77
N ILE A 124 -8.66 -14.56 1.89
CA ILE A 124 -9.79 -13.98 2.63
C ILE A 124 -9.28 -13.41 3.94
N TYR A 125 -9.58 -12.14 4.16
CA TYR A 125 -9.24 -11.40 5.35
C TYR A 125 -10.49 -10.95 6.11
N THR A 126 -10.38 -10.93 7.44
CA THR A 126 -11.37 -10.29 8.31
C THR A 126 -10.83 -8.95 8.82
N ARG A 127 -11.72 -7.97 8.96
CA ARG A 127 -11.37 -6.64 9.47
C ARG A 127 -11.10 -6.70 10.97
N MET A 128 -10.05 -6.02 11.37
CA MET A 128 -9.59 -5.89 12.74
C MET A 128 -9.93 -4.50 13.28
N GLN A 129 -10.15 -4.41 14.60
CA GLN A 129 -10.13 -3.11 15.28
C GLN A 129 -8.70 -2.55 15.32
N GLN A 130 -7.73 -3.43 15.59
CA GLN A 130 -6.30 -3.12 15.64
C GLN A 130 -5.49 -4.42 15.51
N ILE A 131 -4.42 -4.38 14.73
CA ILE A 131 -3.37 -5.40 14.67
C ILE A 131 -2.70 -5.44 16.05
N PRO A 132 -2.52 -6.64 16.64
CA PRO A 132 -1.92 -6.78 17.96
C PRO A 132 -0.59 -6.03 18.09
N GLU A 133 -0.41 -5.30 19.19
CA GLU A 133 0.78 -4.45 19.38
C GLU A 133 2.07 -5.27 19.43
N ASP A 134 2.01 -6.51 19.90
CA ASP A 134 3.14 -7.44 19.96
C ASP A 134 3.60 -7.83 18.55
N VAL A 135 2.68 -8.06 17.61
CA VAL A 135 3.00 -8.26 16.18
C VAL A 135 3.81 -7.08 15.66
N ARG A 136 3.33 -5.85 15.89
CA ARG A 136 4.01 -4.62 15.43
C ARG A 136 5.39 -4.47 16.07
N LYS A 137 5.49 -4.59 17.40
CA LYS A 137 6.73 -4.36 18.17
C LYS A 137 7.80 -5.43 17.95
N THR A 138 7.40 -6.69 17.76
CA THR A 138 8.34 -7.81 17.62
C THR A 138 8.71 -8.07 16.17
N SER A 139 8.00 -7.47 15.21
CA SER A 139 8.29 -7.63 13.81
C SER A 139 9.67 -7.10 13.42
N VAL A 140 10.35 -7.84 12.55
CA VAL A 140 11.63 -7.40 12.01
C VAL A 140 11.39 -6.70 10.68
N THR A 141 11.65 -5.40 10.63
CA THR A 141 11.47 -4.58 9.40
C THR A 141 12.45 -5.00 8.31
N ARG A 142 11.94 -5.18 7.08
CA ARG A 142 12.70 -5.66 5.92
C ARG A 142 12.57 -4.70 4.73
N SER A 143 13.68 -4.50 4.00
CA SER A 143 13.81 -3.64 2.81
C SER A 143 13.97 -4.45 1.51
N ALA A 144 13.35 -5.62 1.40
CA ALA A 144 14.00 -6.87 1.00
C ALA A 144 14.58 -7.05 -0.44
N SER A 145 15.58 -7.94 -0.52
CA SER A 145 15.84 -8.81 -1.67
C SER A 145 16.01 -10.26 -1.18
N GLY A 146 15.36 -11.24 -1.82
CA GLY A 146 15.58 -12.68 -1.56
C GLY A 146 14.78 -13.32 -0.42
N ARG A 147 13.68 -12.71 0.03
CA ARG A 147 12.76 -13.27 1.04
C ARG A 147 11.37 -13.48 0.44
N SER A 148 10.69 -14.54 0.88
CA SER A 148 9.29 -14.83 0.55
C SER A 148 8.40 -13.72 1.12
N ARG A 149 7.48 -13.20 0.31
CA ARG A 149 6.49 -12.20 0.73
C ARG A 149 5.12 -12.71 0.33
N PHE A 150 4.15 -12.54 1.20
CA PHE A 150 2.83 -13.10 0.96
C PHE A 150 2.13 -12.46 -0.23
N LEU A 151 2.17 -11.12 -0.31
CA LEU A 151 1.52 -10.35 -1.39
C LEU A 151 2.41 -10.17 -2.61
#